data_AF-A0A438JAW6-F1
#
_entry.id   AF-A0A438JAW6-F1
#
_cell.length_a   1.000
_cell.length_b   1.000
_cell.length_c   1.000
_cell.angle_alpha   90.00
_cell.angle_beta   90.00
_cell.angle_gamma   90.00
#
_symmetry.space_group_name_H-M   'P 1'
#
loop_
_entity.id
_entity.type
_entity.pdbx_description
1 polymer ?
#
loop_
_entity_poly.entity_id
_entity_poly.type
_entity_poly.pdbx_seq_one_letter_code
_entity_poly.pdbx_strand_id
1 'polypeptide(L)'
;MGNLSPTSQKFPSILLILLIFLISFFPFATSNTQNILQRGSFLSVEDDSDYITSPDKSFNCGFYGMGENAYWFSIWFTNSKERTVVWMANRNRPVNGQGSRISLQQDGAMILREC
;
A
#
# COMPACT_ATOMS: atom_id res chain seq x y z
N MET A 1 11.04 -27.99 -62.81
CA MET A 1 11.30 -26.77 -62.01
C MET A 1 10.63 -26.96 -60.66
N GLY A 2 11.41 -26.95 -59.58
CA GLY A 2 10.99 -27.42 -58.26
C GLY A 2 10.05 -26.46 -57.52
N ASN A 3 9.07 -27.01 -56.81
CA ASN A 3 8.23 -26.26 -55.88
C ASN A 3 8.96 -26.15 -54.53
N LEU A 4 9.20 -24.92 -54.09
CA LEU A 4 9.69 -24.61 -52.75
C LEU A 4 8.54 -24.72 -51.75
N SER A 5 8.68 -25.59 -50.75
CA SER A 5 7.77 -25.68 -49.61
C SER A 5 7.87 -24.40 -48.76
N PRO A 6 6.77 -23.81 -48.28
CA PRO A 6 6.86 -22.72 -47.33
C PRO A 6 7.33 -23.29 -45.98
N THR A 7 8.55 -22.92 -45.59
CA THR A 7 9.10 -23.20 -44.26
C THR A 7 8.18 -22.57 -43.21
N SER A 8 7.58 -23.40 -42.35
CA SER A 8 6.74 -22.91 -41.24
C SER A 8 7.61 -22.04 -40.32
N GLN A 9 7.31 -20.74 -40.23
CA GLN A 9 7.96 -19.85 -39.27
C GLN A 9 7.57 -20.27 -37.84
N LYS A 10 8.48 -20.97 -37.14
CA LYS A 10 8.32 -21.38 -35.72
C LYS A 10 8.76 -20.29 -34.72
N PHE A 11 9.18 -19.13 -35.20
CA PHE A 11 9.71 -18.02 -34.40
C PHE A 11 8.71 -17.30 -33.49
N PRO A 12 7.40 -17.11 -33.82
CA PRO A 12 6.48 -16.42 -32.90
C PRO A 12 6.12 -17.25 -31.66
N SER A 13 6.20 -18.60 -31.73
CA SER A 13 5.85 -19.48 -30.61
C SER A 13 6.89 -19.47 -29.48
N ILE A 14 8.19 -19.39 -29.80
CA ILE A 14 9.25 -19.43 -28.78
C ILE A 14 9.25 -18.13 -27.97
N LEU A 15 9.09 -16.98 -28.63
CA LEU A 15 8.98 -15.68 -27.98
C LEU A 15 7.77 -15.62 -27.04
N LEU A 16 6.64 -16.19 -27.47
CA LEU A 16 5.43 -16.27 -26.65
C LEU A 16 5.64 -17.13 -25.39
N ILE A 17 6.33 -18.27 -25.51
CA ILE A 17 6.66 -19.15 -24.39
C ILE A 17 7.60 -18.43 -23.40
N LEU A 18 8.62 -17.72 -23.90
CA LEU A 18 9.53 -16.94 -23.07
C LEU A 18 8.78 -15.84 -22.30
N LEU A 19 7.83 -15.16 -22.95
CA LEU A 19 7.01 -14.12 -22.33
C LEU A 19 6.11 -14.69 -21.23
N ILE A 20 5.47 -15.84 -21.44
CA ILE A 20 4.65 -16.52 -20.42
C ILE A 20 5.51 -16.94 -19.23
N PHE A 21 6.70 -17.50 -19.49
CA PHE A 21 7.66 -17.85 -18.45
C PHE A 21 8.05 -16.62 -17.62
N LEU A 22 8.40 -15.49 -18.27
CA LEU A 22 8.68 -14.21 -17.60
C LEU A 22 7.54 -13.73 -16.70
N ILE A 23 6.29 -13.79 -17.18
CA ILE A 23 5.10 -13.38 -16.39
C ILE A 23 4.89 -14.31 -15.19
N SER A 24 5.22 -15.59 -15.29
CA SER A 24 5.06 -16.55 -14.19
C SER A 24 6.03 -16.33 -13.02
N PHE A 25 7.15 -15.62 -13.23
CA PHE A 25 8.06 -15.22 -12.15
C PHE A 25 7.70 -13.91 -11.46
N PHE A 26 6.70 -13.18 -11.97
CA PHE A 26 6.19 -12.01 -11.26
C PHE A 26 5.18 -12.45 -10.20
N PRO A 27 5.47 -12.31 -8.90
CA PRO A 27 4.44 -12.47 -7.90
C PRO A 27 3.38 -11.40 -8.13
N PHE A 28 2.13 -11.83 -8.34
CA PHE A 28 1.00 -10.92 -8.29
C PHE A 28 0.87 -10.43 -6.84
N ALA A 29 1.31 -9.21 -6.57
CA ALA A 29 1.06 -8.57 -5.28
C ALA A 29 -0.43 -8.23 -5.19
N THR A 30 -1.20 -8.98 -4.42
CA THR A 30 -2.56 -8.58 -4.06
C THR A 30 -2.47 -7.58 -2.91
N SER A 31 -2.70 -6.29 -3.20
CA SER A 31 -2.93 -5.30 -2.15
C SER A 31 -4.29 -5.56 -1.53
N ASN A 32 -4.30 -6.10 -0.31
CA ASN A 32 -5.53 -6.25 0.46
C ASN A 32 -5.81 -4.88 1.10
N THR A 33 -6.61 -4.05 0.43
CA THR A 33 -6.91 -2.70 0.93
C THR A 33 -7.89 -2.82 2.11
N GLN A 34 -7.38 -2.71 3.33
CA GLN A 34 -8.21 -2.67 4.52
C GLN A 34 -8.96 -1.34 4.56
N ASN A 35 -10.29 -1.36 4.57
CA ASN A 35 -11.10 -0.15 4.61
C ASN A 35 -11.73 0.12 5.98
N ILE A 36 -11.51 -0.77 6.95
CA ILE A 36 -12.11 -0.72 8.29
C ILE A 36 -11.03 -1.05 9.32
N LEU A 37 -10.88 -0.21 10.33
CA LEU A 37 -10.14 -0.53 11.55
C LEU A 37 -11.12 -1.21 12.53
N GLN A 38 -10.84 -2.45 12.92
CA GLN A 38 -11.72 -3.19 13.82
C GLN A 38 -11.56 -2.72 15.28
N ARG A 39 -12.59 -2.91 16.10
CA ARG A 39 -12.44 -2.67 17.53
C ARG A 39 -11.48 -3.69 18.13
N GLY A 40 -10.60 -3.23 19.00
CA GLY A 40 -9.50 -4.00 19.56
C GLY A 40 -8.24 -4.04 18.68
N SER A 41 -8.27 -3.52 17.45
CA SER A 41 -7.08 -3.45 16.59
C SER A 41 -6.37 -2.09 16.68
N PHE A 42 -5.20 -2.00 16.07
CA PHE A 42 -4.38 -0.80 16.03
C PHE A 42 -3.71 -0.65 14.67
N LEU A 43 -3.20 0.55 14.40
CA LEU A 43 -2.22 0.80 13.35
C LEU A 43 -0.89 1.17 14.01
N SER A 44 0.23 0.66 13.51
CA SER A 44 1.59 0.90 14.02
C SER A 44 2.34 1.90 13.15
N VAL A 45 3.24 2.68 13.75
CA VAL A 45 4.09 3.61 13.00
C VAL A 45 5.20 2.91 12.22
N GLU A 46 5.59 1.70 12.64
CA GLU A 46 6.68 0.91 12.05
C GLU A 46 6.31 0.19 10.76
N ASP A 47 5.02 0.09 10.45
CA ASP A 47 4.53 -0.54 9.23
C ASP A 47 3.94 0.53 8.30
N ASP A 48 4.72 0.94 7.31
CA ASP A 48 4.33 1.92 6.28
C ASP A 48 3.15 1.46 5.40
N SER A 49 2.79 0.17 5.46
CA SER A 49 1.62 -0.41 4.79
C SER A 49 0.38 -0.48 5.69
N ASP A 50 0.52 -0.14 6.97
CA ASP A 50 -0.54 -0.19 7.98
C ASP A 50 -1.39 1.08 7.95
N TYR A 51 -2.21 1.17 6.90
CA TYR A 51 -3.19 2.23 6.69
C TYR A 51 -4.51 1.65 6.22
N ILE A 52 -5.58 2.40 6.47
CA ILE A 52 -6.90 2.11 5.92
C ILE A 52 -7.15 2.94 4.65
N THR A 53 -7.78 2.33 3.65
CA THR A 53 -8.14 2.98 2.38
C THR A 53 -9.65 3.15 2.29
N SER A 54 -10.12 4.32 1.87
CA SER A 54 -11.55 4.58 1.68
C SER A 54 -12.14 3.63 0.63
N PRO A 55 -13.44 3.28 0.70
CA PRO A 55 -14.05 2.34 -0.24
C PRO A 55 -13.93 2.73 -1.72
N ASP A 56 -13.93 4.04 -2.00
CA ASP A 56 -13.77 4.63 -3.33
C ASP A 56 -12.29 4.85 -3.73
N LYS A 57 -11.34 4.49 -2.85
CA LYS A 57 -9.89 4.61 -3.04
C LYS A 57 -9.41 6.06 -3.28
N SER A 58 -10.16 7.04 -2.80
CA SER A 58 -9.79 8.45 -2.89
C SER A 58 -8.83 8.87 -1.76
N PHE A 59 -8.97 8.26 -0.58
CA PHE A 59 -8.18 8.58 0.60
C PHE A 59 -7.56 7.36 1.27
N ASN A 60 -6.38 7.57 1.85
CA ASN A 60 -5.77 6.66 2.81
C ASN A 60 -5.68 7.36 4.17
N CYS A 61 -5.69 6.58 5.25
CA CYS A 61 -5.56 7.06 6.62
C CYS A 61 -4.65 6.15 7.45
N GLY A 62 -3.67 6.72 8.13
CA GLY A 62 -2.62 5.99 8.85
C GLY A 62 -1.55 6.94 9.38
N PHE A 63 -0.37 6.43 9.70
CA PHE A 63 0.76 7.28 10.07
C PHE A 63 1.44 7.89 8.83
N TYR A 64 1.71 9.18 8.93
CA TYR A 64 2.46 9.95 7.94
C TYR A 64 3.70 10.55 8.63
N GLY A 65 4.88 10.13 8.19
CA GLY A 65 6.16 10.64 8.67
C GLY A 65 6.60 11.91 7.96
N MET A 66 7.13 12.87 8.71
CA MET A 66 7.79 14.06 8.16
C MET A 66 9.11 14.30 8.90
N GLY A 67 10.23 14.17 8.19
CA GLY A 67 11.56 14.20 8.80
C GLY A 67 11.99 12.83 9.34
N GLU A 68 12.89 12.81 10.32
CA GLU A 68 13.53 11.57 10.78
C GLU A 68 12.73 10.81 11.85
N ASN A 69 12.03 11.51 12.74
CA ASN A 69 11.39 10.89 13.89
C ASN A 69 10.11 11.61 14.34
N ALA A 70 9.37 12.16 13.38
CA ALA A 70 8.12 12.85 13.65
C ALA A 70 7.01 12.31 12.75
N TYR A 71 5.98 11.76 13.36
CA TYR A 71 4.87 11.11 12.67
C TYR A 71 3.54 11.66 13.16
N TRP A 72 2.56 11.70 12.25
CA TRP A 72 1.20 12.12 12.54
C TRP A 72 0.21 11.11 12.01
N PHE A 73 -0.82 10.81 12.80
CA PHE A 73 -1.99 10.13 12.28
C PHE A 73 -2.76 11.07 11.34
N SER A 74 -2.86 10.70 10.07
CA SER A 74 -3.21 11.60 8.98
C SER A 74 -4.15 10.97 7.96
N ILE A 75 -4.77 11.81 7.14
CA ILE A 75 -5.55 11.41 5.96
C ILE A 75 -4.93 12.08 4.74
N TRP A 76 -4.67 11.32 3.68
CA TRP A 76 -4.07 11.81 2.44
C TRP A 76 -4.73 11.21 1.19
N PHE A 77 -4.53 11.85 0.04
CA PHE A 77 -5.02 11.31 -1.24
C PHE A 77 -4.23 10.07 -1.66
N THR A 78 -4.94 8.99 -2.02
CA THR A 78 -4.34 7.69 -2.38
C THR A 78 -3.40 7.79 -3.59
N ASN A 79 -3.80 8.51 -4.64
CA ASN A 79 -3.06 8.61 -5.91
C ASN A 79 -2.16 9.85 -5.99
N SER A 80 -1.71 10.38 -4.86
CA SER A 80 -0.76 11.49 -4.81
C SER A 80 0.68 10.97 -4.69
N LYS A 81 1.57 11.44 -5.57
CA LYS A 81 3.00 11.10 -5.56
C LYS A 81 3.68 11.45 -4.22
N GLU A 82 3.20 12.49 -3.55
CA GLU A 82 3.75 12.98 -2.27
C GLU A 82 2.80 12.72 -1.09
N ARG A 83 1.78 11.85 -1.27
CA ARG A 83 0.73 11.60 -0.26
C ARG A 83 0.18 12.92 0.30
N THR A 84 -0.32 13.78 -0.59
CA THR A 84 -0.87 15.09 -0.24
C THR A 84 -1.87 14.97 0.91
N VAL A 85 -1.50 15.52 2.07
CA VAL A 85 -2.25 15.40 3.32
C VAL A 85 -3.41 16.39 3.34
N VAL A 86 -4.62 15.90 3.60
CA VAL A 86 -5.83 16.72 3.74
C VAL A 86 -6.21 16.97 5.19
N TRP A 87 -5.77 16.09 6.10
CA TRP A 87 -6.02 16.22 7.54
C TRP A 87 -4.92 15.54 8.37
N MET A 88 -4.66 16.08 9.55
CA MET A 88 -3.69 15.56 10.54
C MET A 88 -4.28 15.70 11.93
N ALA A 89 -4.24 14.62 12.71
CA ALA A 89 -4.50 14.65 14.14
C ALA A 89 -3.36 15.37 14.87
N ASN A 90 -3.67 16.04 15.98
CA ASN A 90 -2.66 16.58 16.91
C ASN A 90 -1.50 17.34 16.23
N ARG A 91 -1.79 18.21 15.25
CA ARG A 91 -0.77 18.86 14.38
C ARG A 91 0.46 19.40 15.09
N ASN A 92 0.30 19.94 16.30
CA ASN A 92 1.38 20.55 17.07
C ASN A 92 2.20 19.55 17.93
N ARG A 93 1.85 18.26 17.90
CA ARG A 93 2.43 17.21 18.75
C ARG A 93 2.59 15.91 17.93
N PRO A 94 3.69 15.78 17.15
CA PRO A 94 4.03 14.53 16.49
C PRO A 94 4.37 13.44 17.50
N VAL A 95 4.30 12.19 17.03
CA VAL A 95 4.77 11.00 17.76
C VAL A 95 6.11 10.51 17.21
N ASN A 96 6.81 9.70 18.02
CA ASN A 96 8.04 9.02 17.64
C ASN A 96 7.76 7.91 16.61
N GLY A 97 8.68 7.66 15.68
CA GLY A 97 8.66 6.58 14.70
C GLY A 97 8.89 5.17 15.26
N GLN A 98 9.02 5.03 16.58
CA GLN A 98 9.19 3.76 17.25
C GLN A 98 8.20 3.60 18.41
N GLY A 99 7.51 2.46 18.45
CA GLY A 99 6.55 2.06 19.46
C GLY A 99 5.23 2.83 19.46
N SER A 100 5.08 3.86 18.63
CA SER A 100 3.85 4.64 18.52
C SER A 100 2.78 3.90 17.74
N ARG A 101 1.55 3.97 18.24
CA ARG A 101 0.40 3.33 17.60
C ARG A 101 -0.90 4.04 17.92
N ILE A 102 -1.88 3.91 17.01
CA ILE A 102 -3.25 4.34 17.25
C ILE A 102 -4.14 3.11 17.39
N SER A 103 -4.87 2.99 18.50
CA SER A 103 -5.71 1.83 18.79
C SER A 103 -7.18 2.24 18.84
N LEU A 104 -8.03 1.46 18.18
CA LEU A 104 -9.48 1.55 18.38
C LEU A 104 -9.85 0.57 19.48
N GLN A 105 -10.16 1.07 20.68
CA GLN A 105 -10.50 0.23 21.82
C GLN A 105 -11.87 -0.45 21.66
N GLN A 106 -12.17 -1.44 22.51
CA GLN A 106 -13.44 -2.16 22.46
C GLN A 106 -14.66 -1.27 22.75
N ASP A 107 -14.48 -0.22 23.55
CA ASP A 107 -15.49 0.80 23.85
C ASP A 107 -15.68 1.82 22.72
N GLY A 108 -14.89 1.73 21.64
CA GLY A 108 -14.92 2.65 20.51
C GLY A 108 -14.04 3.90 20.67
N ALA A 109 -13.33 4.05 21.80
CA ALA A 109 -12.38 5.15 21.96
C ALA A 109 -11.15 4.94 21.09
N MET A 110 -10.74 5.98 20.37
CA MET A 110 -9.52 5.99 19.58
C MET A 110 -8.40 6.64 20.41
N ILE A 111 -7.36 5.85 20.73
CA ILE A 111 -6.26 6.29 21.60
C ILE A 111 -4.95 6.24 20.83
N LEU A 112 -4.26 7.38 20.80
CA LEU A 112 -2.87 7.47 20.37
C LEU A 112 -1.96 7.14 21.56
N ARG A 113 -1.07 6.17 21.40
CA ARG A 113 -0.06 5.80 22.39
C ARG A 113 1.32 6.05 21.81
N GLU A 114 2.16 6.70 22.59
CA GLU A 114 3.57 6.95 22.32
C GLU A 114 4.39 6.09 23.30
N CYS A 115 5.50 5.51 22.83
CA CYS A 115 6.44 4.74 23.65
C CYS A 115 7.67 5.56 24.02
#